data_AF-A0A940D1X7-F1
#
_entry.id   AF-A0A940D1X7-F1
#
_cell.length_a   1.000
_cell.length_b   1.000
_cell.length_c   1.000
_cell.angle_alpha   90.00
_cell.angle_beta   90.00
_cell.angle_gamma   90.00
#
_symmetry.space_group_name_H-M   'P 1'
#
loop_
_entity.id
_entity.type
_entity.pdbx_description
1 polymer ?
#
loop_
_entity_poly.entity_id
_entity_poly.type
_entity_poly.pdbx_seq_one_letter_code
_entity_poly.pdbx_strand_id
1 'polypeptide(L)'
;MKGRKTGGLARRATVFRKYLSRYRDVLILETGDVFSKRTIYDSIETKREKEKAYLIINAYNFLKYDALNIGGKDLILGTKFPKELS
;
A
#
# COMPACT_ATOMS: atom_id res chain seq x y z
N MET A 1 -10.59 26.52 -5.13
CA MET A 1 -11.25 25.63 -4.13
C MET A 1 -10.26 24.58 -3.64
N LYS A 2 -9.92 24.55 -2.34
CA LYS A 2 -9.16 23.44 -1.74
C LYS A 2 -10.09 22.23 -1.67
N GLY A 3 -9.86 21.21 -2.49
CA GLY A 3 -10.66 19.97 -2.48
C GLY A 3 -10.64 19.32 -1.09
N ARG A 4 -11.79 18.77 -0.64
CA ARG A 4 -11.86 17.99 0.60
C ARG A 4 -10.87 16.83 0.50
N LYS A 5 -9.94 16.72 1.45
CA LYS A 5 -9.00 15.58 1.52
C LYS A 5 -9.76 14.32 1.93
N THR A 6 -10.26 13.56 0.95
CA THR A 6 -10.88 12.25 1.15
C THR A 6 -9.84 11.12 1.04
N GLY A 7 -10.07 9.99 1.71
CA GLY A 7 -9.22 8.80 1.61
C GLY A 7 -7.94 8.78 2.45
N GLY A 8 -6.98 7.96 2.03
CA GLY A 8 -5.70 7.70 2.71
C GLY A 8 -5.74 6.48 3.65
N LEU A 9 -4.58 5.83 3.85
CA LEU A 9 -4.47 4.60 4.64
C LEU A 9 -4.96 4.79 6.09
N ALA A 10 -4.63 5.91 6.73
CA ALA A 10 -5.08 6.20 8.09
C ALA A 10 -6.61 6.23 8.23
N ARG A 11 -7.33 6.81 7.24
CA ARG A 11 -8.80 6.82 7.26
C ARG A 11 -9.38 5.45 6.96
N ARG A 12 -8.80 4.71 6.00
CA ARG A 12 -9.18 3.31 5.74
C ARG A 12 -9.02 2.45 7.01
N ALA A 13 -7.94 2.65 7.76
CA ALA A 13 -7.70 1.99 9.03
C ALA A 13 -8.79 2.26 10.07
N THR A 14 -9.25 3.50 10.20
CA THR A 14 -10.39 3.82 11.07
C THR A 14 -11.66 3.08 10.63
N VAL A 15 -11.89 2.93 9.33
CA VAL A 15 -13.08 2.25 8.80
C VAL A 15 -13.04 0.76 9.12
N PHE A 16 -12.00 0.03 8.70
CA PHE A 16 -12.00 -1.42 8.94
C PHE A 16 -11.86 -1.79 10.42
N ARG A 17 -11.27 -0.95 11.28
CA ARG A 17 -11.30 -1.16 12.74
C ARG A 17 -12.72 -1.28 13.30
N LYS A 18 -13.69 -0.56 12.73
CA LYS A 18 -15.11 -0.69 13.10
C LYS A 18 -15.70 -2.04 12.70
N TYR A 19 -15.21 -2.64 11.62
CA TYR A 19 -15.61 -3.98 11.19
C TYR A 19 -14.94 -5.05 12.05
N LEU A 20 -13.63 -4.93 12.30
CA LEU A 20 -12.88 -5.82 13.18
C LEU A 20 -13.45 -5.86 14.61
N SER A 21 -13.99 -4.76 15.12
CA SER A 21 -14.63 -4.75 16.45
C SER A 21 -16.02 -5.41 16.47
N ARG A 22 -16.62 -5.66 15.30
CA ARG A 22 -18.01 -6.15 15.17
C ARG A 22 -18.09 -7.59 14.67
N TYR A 23 -17.12 -8.04 13.89
CA TYR A 23 -17.09 -9.35 13.26
C TYR A 23 -15.78 -10.06 13.61
N ARG A 24 -15.84 -11.36 13.86
CA ARG A 24 -14.66 -12.16 14.25
C ARG A 24 -13.78 -12.56 13.06
N ASP A 25 -14.41 -12.88 11.92
CA ASP A 25 -13.72 -13.48 10.77
C ASP A 25 -13.72 -12.49 9.60
N VAL A 26 -12.91 -11.44 9.72
CA VAL A 26 -12.75 -10.41 8.68
C VAL A 26 -11.39 -10.54 8.04
N LEU A 27 -11.37 -10.63 6.71
CA LEU A 27 -10.15 -10.54 5.91
C LEU A 27 -9.97 -9.12 5.38
N ILE A 28 -8.74 -8.62 5.45
CA ILE A 28 -8.30 -7.34 4.92
C ILE A 28 -7.36 -7.61 3.75
N LEU A 29 -7.82 -7.27 2.55
CA LEU A 29 -7.12 -7.54 1.29
C LEU A 29 -6.79 -6.23 0.58
N GLU A 30 -5.64 -6.17 -0.10
CA GLU A 30 -5.27 -5.06 -0.98
C GLU A 30 -5.08 -5.54 -2.42
N THR A 31 -5.55 -4.73 -3.37
CA THR A 31 -5.72 -5.10 -4.78
C THR A 31 -4.51 -4.81 -5.67
N GLY A 32 -3.47 -4.17 -5.12
CA GLY A 32 -2.22 -3.83 -5.82
C GLY A 32 -2.16 -2.39 -6.30
N ASP A 33 -1.13 -2.08 -7.10
CA ASP A 33 -0.77 -0.73 -7.55
C ASP A 33 -0.53 0.25 -6.38
N VAL A 34 0.14 -0.25 -5.34
CA VAL A 34 0.32 0.47 -4.07
C VAL A 34 1.67 1.18 -3.97
N PHE A 35 2.72 0.67 -4.63
CA PHE A 35 4.08 1.19 -4.46
C PHE A 35 4.38 2.40 -5.35
N SER A 36 3.71 2.50 -6.48
CA SER A 36 4.01 3.53 -7.47
C SER A 36 2.74 4.09 -8.12
N LYS A 37 2.75 5.41 -8.35
CA LYS A 37 1.69 6.13 -9.07
C LYS A 37 2.14 6.68 -10.41
N ARG A 38 3.45 6.71 -10.67
CA ARG A 38 4.03 7.25 -11.91
C ARG A 38 4.62 6.13 -12.74
N THR A 39 4.66 6.33 -14.04
CA THR A 39 5.16 5.36 -15.01
C THR A 39 6.68 5.45 -15.24
N ILE A 40 7.31 6.57 -14.90
CA ILE A 40 8.74 6.82 -15.14
C ILE A 40 9.33 7.53 -13.94
N TYR A 41 10.51 7.11 -13.52
CA TYR A 41 11.29 7.71 -12.44
C TYR A 41 12.75 7.80 -12.87
N ASP A 42 13.43 8.85 -12.42
CA ASP A 42 14.90 8.87 -12.43
C ASP A 42 15.47 7.97 -11.30
N SER A 43 16.79 7.88 -11.20
CA SER A 43 17.46 7.04 -10.19
C SER A 43 17.20 7.48 -8.75
N ILE A 44 17.08 8.79 -8.50
CA ILE A 44 16.85 9.36 -7.18
C ILE A 44 15.39 9.13 -6.77
N GLU A 45 14.45 9.37 -7.69
CA GLU A 45 13.04 9.10 -7.47
C GLU A 45 12.77 7.61 -7.27
N THR A 46 13.44 6.73 -8.03
CA THR A 46 13.32 5.27 -7.85
C THR A 46 13.71 4.86 -6.42
N LYS A 47 14.83 5.37 -5.90
CA LYS A 47 15.25 5.08 -4.51
C LYS A 47 14.18 5.53 -3.50
N ARG A 48 13.66 6.76 -3.65
CA ARG A 48 12.63 7.31 -2.77
C ARG A 48 11.33 6.52 -2.81
N GLU A 49 10.92 6.04 -3.98
CA GLU A 49 9.69 5.24 -4.10
C GLU A 49 9.88 3.84 -3.51
N LYS A 50 11.07 3.23 -3.65
CA LYS A 50 11.41 1.98 -2.94
C LYS A 50 11.34 2.17 -1.42
N GLU A 51 11.91 3.24 -0.88
CA GLU A 51 11.81 3.57 0.56
C GLU A 51 10.35 3.74 1.00
N LYS A 52 9.52 4.41 0.20
CA LYS A 52 8.08 4.53 0.47
C LYS A 52 7.37 3.18 0.43
N ALA A 53 7.73 2.28 -0.49
CA ALA A 53 7.14 0.95 -0.57
C ALA A 53 7.39 0.15 0.72
N TYR A 54 8.61 0.21 1.29
CA TYR A 54 8.90 -0.39 2.61
C TYR A 54 8.01 0.20 3.71
N LEU A 55 7.78 1.52 3.72
CA LEU A 55 6.87 2.15 4.68
C LEU A 55 5.42 1.67 4.52
N ILE A 56 4.96 1.46 3.28
CA ILE A 56 3.61 0.94 2.99
C ILE A 56 3.47 -0.49 3.51
N ILE A 57 4.44 -1.36 3.21
CA ILE A 57 4.45 -2.75 3.71
C ILE A 57 4.47 -2.79 5.23
N ASN A 58 5.31 -1.99 5.88
CA ASN A 58 5.33 -1.89 7.34
C ASN A 58 3.98 -1.44 7.90
N ALA A 59 3.31 -0.49 7.25
CA ALA A 59 1.98 -0.06 7.65
C ALA A 59 0.94 -1.18 7.45
N TYR A 60 1.00 -1.95 6.36
CA TYR A 60 0.10 -3.08 6.10
C TYR A 60 0.31 -4.22 7.11
N ASN A 61 1.55 -4.54 7.44
CA ASN A 61 1.91 -5.51 8.48
C ASN A 61 1.41 -5.07 9.87
N PHE A 62 1.58 -3.80 10.20
CA PHE A 62 1.04 -3.23 11.45
C PHE A 62 -0.50 -3.29 11.49
N LEU A 63 -1.14 -3.05 10.36
CA LEU A 63 -2.60 -3.07 10.21
C LEU A 63 -3.17 -4.48 10.02
N LYS A 64 -2.33 -5.51 9.97
CA LYS A 64 -2.71 -6.92 9.79
C LYS A 64 -3.51 -7.18 8.52
N TYR A 65 -3.03 -6.66 7.39
CA TYR A 65 -3.53 -7.11 6.08
C TYR A 65 -3.22 -8.59 5.90
N ASP A 66 -4.18 -9.36 5.42
CA ASP A 66 -4.07 -10.81 5.22
C ASP A 66 -3.39 -11.14 3.89
N ALA A 67 -3.65 -10.34 2.86
CA ALA A 67 -3.01 -10.48 1.57
C ALA A 67 -2.89 -9.16 0.82
N LEU A 68 -1.84 -9.08 0.00
CA LEU A 68 -1.60 -8.02 -0.97
C LEU A 68 -1.42 -8.67 -2.35
N ASN A 69 -2.21 -8.23 -3.32
CA ASN A 69 -1.97 -8.54 -4.73
C ASN A 69 -0.87 -7.63 -5.30
N ILE A 70 -0.09 -8.14 -6.26
CA ILE A 70 0.88 -7.34 -7.02
C ILE A 70 0.19 -6.82 -8.29
N GLY A 71 0.09 -5.50 -8.39
CA GLY A 71 -0.45 -4.81 -9.56
C GLY A 71 0.61 -4.52 -10.62
N GLY A 72 0.17 -4.11 -11.81
CA GLY A 72 1.08 -3.79 -12.92
C GLY A 72 2.03 -2.63 -12.59
N LYS A 73 1.59 -1.65 -11.80
CA LYS A 73 2.42 -0.50 -11.40
C LYS A 73 3.43 -0.83 -10.30
N ASP A 74 3.19 -1.90 -9.56
CA ASP A 74 4.13 -2.35 -8.53
C ASP A 74 5.44 -2.89 -9.14
N LEU A 75 5.42 -3.26 -10.43
CA LEU A 75 6.58 -3.75 -11.17
C LEU A 75 7.47 -2.61 -11.74
N ILE A 76 7.02 -1.35 -11.68
CA ILE A 76 7.73 -0.19 -12.23
C ILE A 76 9.07 0.03 -11.51
N LEU A 77 9.15 -0.32 -10.22
CA LEU A 77 10.36 -0.21 -9.40
C LEU A 77 11.35 -1.37 -9.62
N GLY A 78 11.09 -2.23 -10.61
CA GLY A 78 11.86 -3.41 -10.97
C GLY A 78 11.07 -4.68 -10.70
N THR A 79 11.09 -5.62 -11.65
CA THR A 79 10.32 -6.88 -11.57
C THR A 79 10.71 -7.79 -10.40
N LYS A 80 11.91 -7.60 -9.84
CA LYS A 80 12.39 -8.32 -8.65
C LYS A 80 12.05 -7.60 -7.34
N PHE A 81 11.74 -6.31 -7.40
CA PHE A 81 11.55 -5.49 -6.20
C PHE A 81 10.42 -6.00 -5.28
N PRO A 82 9.27 -6.46 -5.78
CA PRO A 82 8.25 -7.04 -4.89
C PRO A 82 8.74 -8.23 -4.06
N LYS A 83 9.72 -9.00 -4.56
CA LYS A 83 10.34 -10.10 -3.81
C LYS A 83 11.32 -9.63 -2.73
N GLU A 84 11.76 -8.38 -2.79
CA GLU A 84 12.62 -7.76 -1.77
C GLU A 84 11.80 -7.20 -0.59
N LEU A 85 10.46 -7.22 -0.70
CA LEU A 85 9.51 -6.70 0.30
C LEU A 85 8.89 -7.79 1.19
N SER A 86 9.09 -9.06 0.84
CA SER A 86 8.58 -10.24 1.57
C SER A 86 9.48 -10.65 2.71
#